data_AF-A0A535ZPJ0-F1
#
_entry.id   AF-A0A535ZPJ0-F1
#
_cell.length_a   1.000
_cell.length_b   1.000
_cell.length_c   1.000
_cell.angle_alpha   90.00
_cell.angle_beta   90.00
_cell.angle_gamma   90.00
#
_symmetry.space_group_name_H-M   'P 1'
#
loop_
_entity.id
_entity.type
_entity.pdbx_description
1 polymer ?
#
loop_
_entity_poly.entity_id
_entity_poly.type
_entity_poly.pdbx_seq_one_letter_code
_entity_poly.pdbx_strand_id
1 'polypeptide(L)' 'MAIAELLQQNRVAYSWDGENIYWAGGPPFDDAVSAAEAWWMASPEHRDNILGAHFRQVGIGTAIDGGKIYVAAVFTD' A
#
# COMPACT_ATOMS: atom_id res chain seq x y z
N MET A 1 -0.04 12.92 5.43
CA MET A 1 -1.30 12.64 6.15
C MET A 1 -1.29 11.17 6.49
N ALA A 2 -1.79 10.80 7.67
CA ALA A 2 -1.92 9.38 8.01
C ALA A 2 -3.10 8.76 7.23
N ILE A 3 -3.04 7.45 6.95
CA ILE A 3 -4.06 6.80 6.12
C ILE A 3 -5.47 6.92 6.71
N ALA A 4 -5.61 6.82 8.03
CA ALA A 4 -6.88 7.01 8.73
C ALA A 4 -7.52 8.38 8.45
N GLU A 5 -6.72 9.45 8.37
CA GLU A 5 -7.23 10.79 8.04
C GLU A 5 -7.78 10.83 6.61
N LEU A 6 -7.09 10.20 5.66
CA LEU A 6 -7.52 10.13 4.27
C LEU A 6 -8.81 9.31 4.11
N LEU A 7 -8.91 8.17 4.79
CA LEU A 7 -10.12 7.33 4.78
C LEU A 7 -11.33 8.11 5.32
N GLN A 8 -11.16 8.82 6.44
CA GLN A 8 -12.20 9.67 7.03
C GLN A 8 -12.60 10.82 6.10
N GLN A 9 -11.62 11.55 5.53
CA GLN A 9 -11.88 12.64 4.59
C GLN A 9 -12.69 12.18 3.38
N ASN A 10 -12.44 10.96 2.90
CA ASN A 10 -13.14 10.37 1.76
C ASN A 10 -14.40 9.58 2.14
N ARG A 11 -14.80 9.60 3.43
CA ARG A 11 -15.99 8.90 3.95
C ARG A 11 -15.98 7.40 3.67
N VAL A 12 -14.79 6.79 3.71
CA VAL A 12 -14.65 5.34 3.65
C VAL A 12 -15.02 4.79 5.04
N ALA A 13 -15.94 3.83 5.08
CA ALA A 13 -16.29 3.14 6.31
C ALA A 13 -15.26 2.03 6.58
N TYR A 14 -14.73 1.98 7.80
CA TYR A 14 -13.77 0.97 8.24
C TYR A 14 -13.81 0.80 9.77
N SER A 15 -13.45 -0.38 10.24
CA SER A 15 -13.18 -0.72 11.64
C SER A 15 -11.70 -1.04 11.85
N TRP A 16 -11.03 -1.52 10.81
CA TRP A 16 -9.60 -1.79 10.75
C TRP A 16 -8.99 -1.07 9.54
N ASP A 17 -7.80 -0.50 9.71
CA ASP A 17 -7.02 0.08 8.64
C ASP A 17 -5.57 -0.41 8.67
N GLY A 18 -4.94 -0.49 7.50
CA GLY A 18 -3.54 -0.82 7.33
C GLY A 18 -2.97 -0.16 6.08
N GLU A 19 -1.66 0.13 6.09
CA GLU A 19 -0.97 0.75 4.97
C GLU A 19 0.41 0.13 4.77
N ASN A 20 0.69 -0.27 3.52
CA ASN A 20 2.02 -0.61 3.06
C ASN A 20 2.45 0.38 1.99
N ILE A 21 3.65 0.96 2.12
CA ILE A 21 4.23 1.89 1.16
C ILE A 21 5.54 1.32 0.62
N TYR A 22 5.78 1.51 -0.67
CA TYR A 22 7.01 1.17 -1.36
C TYR A 22 7.40 2.29 -2.31
N TRP A 23 8.70 2.45 -2.56
CA TRP A 23 9.19 3.30 -3.63
C TRP A 23 10.45 2.73 -4.27
N ALA A 24 10.63 2.98 -5.57
CA ALA A 24 11.82 2.63 -6.31
C ALA A 24 12.21 3.74 -7.29
N GLY A 25 13.51 4.03 -7.38
CA GLY A 25 14.05 4.95 -8.38
C GLY A 25 14.66 4.20 -9.56
N GLY A 26 14.76 4.88 -10.70
CA GLY A 26 15.41 4.33 -11.89
C GLY A 26 14.44 3.51 -12.76
N PRO A 27 13.84 4.12 -13.80
CA PRO A 27 13.00 3.37 -14.74
C PRO A 27 13.82 2.27 -15.45
N PRO A 28 13.17 1.20 -15.97
CA PRO A 28 11.71 1.03 -16.12
C PRO A 28 10.98 0.66 -14.81
N PHE A 29 9.66 0.88 -14.78
CA PHE A 29 8.81 0.63 -13.60
C PHE A 29 7.76 -0.48 -13.83
N ASP A 30 7.85 -1.22 -14.94
CA ASP A 30 6.85 -2.21 -15.34
C ASP A 30 6.57 -3.25 -14.24
N ASP A 31 7.60 -3.63 -13.47
CA ASP A 31 7.50 -4.64 -12.40
C ASP A 31 7.36 -4.04 -10.99
N ALA A 32 7.16 -2.73 -10.85
CA ALA A 32 7.24 -2.06 -9.55
C ALA A 32 6.21 -2.57 -8.53
N VAL A 33 5.01 -2.97 -8.97
CA VAL A 33 3.99 -3.54 -8.07
C VAL A 33 4.41 -4.92 -7.57
N SER A 34 4.95 -5.78 -8.44
CA SER A 34 5.47 -7.09 -8.06
C SER A 34 6.68 -6.97 -7.14
N ALA A 35 7.56 -6.00 -7.40
CA ALA A 35 8.69 -5.70 -6.53
C ALA A 35 8.25 -5.19 -5.14
N ALA A 36 7.21 -4.35 -5.09
CA ALA A 36 6.61 -3.88 -3.84
C ALA A 36 6.03 -5.04 -3.02
N GLU A 37 5.25 -5.92 -3.65
CA GLU A 37 4.66 -7.09 -2.99
C GLU A 37 5.74 -8.02 -2.42
N ALA A 38 6.76 -8.37 -3.22
CA ALA A 38 7.84 -9.23 -2.78
C ALA A 38 8.62 -8.60 -1.60
N TRP A 39 8.83 -7.28 -1.63
CA TRP A 39 9.50 -6.56 -0.56
C TRP A 39 8.66 -6.51 0.73
N TRP A 40 7.36 -6.23 0.61
CA TRP A 40 6.43 -6.25 1.74
C TRP A 40 6.31 -7.64 2.36
N MET A 41 6.24 -8.70 1.55
CA MET A 41 6.17 -10.08 2.06
C MET A 41 7.42 -10.52 2.82
N ALA A 42 8.56 -9.87 2.57
CA ALA A 42 9.82 -10.10 3.30
C ALA A 42 9.88 -9.36 4.66
N SER A 43 9.00 -8.39 4.91
CA SER A 43 8.90 -7.67 6.19
C SER A 43 7.71 -8.21 7.01
N PRO A 44 7.92 -8.65 8.27
CA PRO A 44 6.83 -9.17 9.10
C PRO A 44 5.65 -8.21 9.21
N GLU A 45 5.90 -6.93 9.47
CA GLU A 45 4.86 -5.92 9.69
C GLU A 45 4.04 -5.66 8.44
N HIS A 46 4.68 -5.55 7.28
CA HIS A 46 3.97 -5.34 6.01
C HIS A 46 3.24 -6.61 5.55
N ARG A 47 3.84 -7.79 5.78
CA ARG A 47 3.21 -9.08 5.49
C ARG A 47 1.97 -9.32 6.33
N ASP A 48 1.96 -8.86 7.59
CA ASP A 48 0.79 -9.00 8.46
C ASP A 48 -0.42 -8.23 7.93
N ASN A 49 -0.22 -7.08 7.27
CA ASN A 49 -1.29 -6.38 6.55
C ASN A 49 -1.83 -7.21 5.36
N ILE A 50 -0.95 -7.86 4.60
CA ILE A 50 -1.33 -8.65 3.40
C ILE A 50 -2.09 -9.93 3.79
N LEU A 51 -1.65 -10.61 4.86
CA LEU A 51 -2.20 -11.90 5.30
C LEU A 51 -3.27 -11.77 6.40
N GLY A 52 -3.49 -10.56 6.93
CA GLY A 52 -4.40 -10.29 8.03
C GLY A 52 -5.86 -10.58 7.65
N ALA A 53 -6.44 -11.63 8.25
CA ALA A 53 -7.80 -12.09 7.93
C ALA A 53 -8.93 -11.10 8.29
N HIS A 54 -8.63 -10.01 9.01
CA HIS A 54 -9.58 -8.95 9.31
C HIS A 54 -9.75 -7.96 8.14
N PHE A 55 -8.76 -7.84 7.27
CA PHE A 55 -8.88 -7.04 6.05
C PHE A 55 -9.63 -7.81 4.97
N ARG A 56 -10.57 -7.14 4.32
CA ARG A 56 -11.46 -7.72 3.30
C ARG A 56 -11.42 -6.95 1.98
N GLN A 57 -10.76 -5.79 1.99
CA GLN A 57 -10.64 -4.88 0.86
C GLN A 57 -9.20 -4.36 0.80
N VAL A 58 -8.71 -4.18 -0.43
CA VAL A 58 -7.42 -3.51 -0.67
C VAL A 58 -7.56 -2.54 -1.83
N GLY A 59 -7.10 -1.31 -1.64
CA GLY A 59 -6.91 -0.31 -2.69
C GLY A 59 -5.42 -0.15 -2.99
N ILE A 60 -5.05 -0.19 -4.27
CA ILE A 60 -3.67 -0.01 -4.71
C ILE A 60 -3.57 1.27 -5.53
N GLY A 61 -2.69 2.18 -5.12
CA GLY A 61 -2.39 3.42 -5.83
C GLY A 61 -0.93 3.48 -6.24
N THR A 62 -0.65 3.98 -7.43
CA THR A 62 0.71 4.26 -7.91
C THR A 62 0.86 5.70 -8.37
N ALA A 63 2.05 6.25 -8.19
CA ALA A 63 2.41 7.57 -8.67
C ALA A 63 3.87 7.58 -9.14
N ILE A 64 4.16 8.30 -10.22
CA ILE A 64 5.53 8.52 -10.70
C ILE A 64 5.83 10.00 -10.58
N ASP A 65 6.90 10.32 -9.88
CA ASP A 65 7.42 11.69 -9.77
C ASP A 65 8.95 11.68 -9.67
N GLY A 66 9.61 12.62 -10.34
CA GLY A 66 11.07 12.79 -10.26
C GLY A 66 11.92 11.54 -10.59
N GLY A 67 11.46 10.66 -11.49
CA GLY A 67 12.18 9.42 -11.83
C GLY A 67 12.11 8.34 -10.75
N LYS A 68 11.10 8.43 -9.88
CA LYS A 68 10.76 7.45 -8.85
C LYS A 68 9.31 7.04 -8.99
N ILE A 69 9.02 5.75 -8.79
CA ILE A 69 7.66 5.25 -8.60
C ILE A 69 7.38 5.06 -7.11
N TYR A 70 6.16 5.36 -6.72
CA TYR A 70 5.59 5.13 -5.39
C TYR A 70 4.42 4.17 -5.54
N VAL A 71 4.32 3.20 -4.64
CA VAL A 71 3.23 2.23 -4.58
C VAL A 71 2.68 2.26 -3.15
N ALA A 72 1.38 2.42 -3.00
CA ALA A 72 0.68 2.32 -1.73
C ALA A 72 -0.40 1.25 -1.83
N ALA A 73 -0.45 0.35 -0.85
CA ALA A 73 -1.55 -0.58 -0.64
C ALA A 73 -2.24 -0.23 0.67
N VAL A 74 -3.53 0.07 0.60
CA VAL A 74 -4.37 0.45 1.75
C VAL A 74 -5.39 -0.64 1.97
N PHE A 75 -5.47 -1.14 3.21
CA PHE A 75 -6.30 -2.27 3.59
C PHE A 75 -7.42 -1.81 4.54
N THR A 76 -8.63 -2.34 4.35
CA THR A 76 -9.78 -2.13 5.24
C THR A 76 -10.64 -3.39 5.35
N ASP A 77 -11.56 -3.45 6.32
CA ASP A 77 -12.61 -4.49 6.43
C ASP A 77 -13.86 -4.24 5.55
#